data_AF-S2E7W8-F1
#
_entry.id   AF-S2E7W8-F1
#
_cell.length_a   1.000
_cell.length_b   1.000
_cell.length_c   1.000
_cell.angle_alpha   90.00
_cell.angle_beta   90.00
_cell.angle_gamma   90.00
#
_symmetry.space_group_name_H-M   'P 1'
#
loop_
_entity.id
_entity.type
_entity.pdbx_description
1 polymer ?
#
loop_
_entity_poly.entity_id
_entity_poly.type
_entity_poly.pdbx_seq_one_letter_code
_entity_poly.pdbx_strand_id
1 'polypeptide(L)'
;MINLIGLKEGEVVCDPFCGTGTTLLEAESMGIHAIGLDFDEKMFKISKENLDANGYNSKIIKGDFSQLTRMIDEFDGIVTDLPYGTASKSSENPEELMKKFVATLPKRKKLAIMCKKGLKKN
;
A
#
# COMPACT_ATOMS: atom_id res chain seq x y z
N MET A 1 -3.97 8.41 -6.90
CA MET A 1 -4.90 7.24 -6.90
C MET A 1 -6.01 7.34 -5.86
N ILE A 2 -5.80 8.11 -4.80
CA ILE A 2 -6.71 8.27 -3.66
C ILE A 2 -8.13 8.68 -4.05
N ASN A 3 -8.31 9.59 -5.01
CA ASN A 3 -9.64 9.97 -5.48
C ASN A 3 -10.47 8.79 -6.05
N LEU A 4 -9.81 7.82 -6.70
CA LEU A 4 -10.50 6.71 -7.36
C LEU A 4 -11.10 5.70 -6.38
N ILE A 5 -10.53 5.58 -5.18
CA ILE A 5 -11.08 4.67 -4.17
C ILE A 5 -12.35 5.22 -3.52
N GLY A 6 -12.62 6.52 -3.65
CA GLY A 6 -13.83 7.16 -3.10
C GLY A 6 -13.90 7.08 -1.58
N LEU A 7 -12.73 7.20 -0.92
CA LEU A 7 -12.67 7.41 0.52
C LEU A 7 -12.94 8.87 0.86
N LYS A 8 -13.44 9.11 2.07
CA LYS A 8 -13.81 10.42 2.61
C LYS A 8 -12.84 10.84 3.70
N GLU A 9 -12.80 12.13 3.99
CA GLU A 9 -12.09 12.69 5.14
C GLU A 9 -12.44 11.92 6.43
N GLY A 10 -11.41 11.58 7.21
CA GLY A 10 -11.50 10.76 8.42
C GLY A 10 -11.55 9.24 8.20
N GLU A 11 -11.78 8.76 6.97
CA GLU A 11 -11.61 7.33 6.64
C GLU A 11 -10.11 6.98 6.53
N VAL A 12 -9.80 5.68 6.59
CA VAL A 12 -8.43 5.17 6.59
C VAL A 12 -8.14 4.36 5.32
N VAL A 13 -7.07 4.73 4.61
CA VAL A 13 -6.56 3.96 3.46
C VAL A 13 -5.34 3.12 3.85
N CYS A 14 -5.23 1.91 3.31
CA CYS A 14 -4.06 1.07 3.46
C CYS A 14 -3.31 0.92 2.13
N ASP A 15 -1.99 1.16 2.13
CA ASP A 15 -1.09 0.82 1.04
C ASP A 15 -0.11 -0.30 1.48
N PRO A 16 -0.37 -1.57 1.11
CA PRO A 16 0.46 -2.71 1.49
C PRO A 16 1.82 -2.81 0.77
N PHE A 17 2.13 -1.88 -0.13
CA PHE A 17 3.40 -1.81 -0.86
C PHE A 17 3.88 -0.34 -0.94
N CYS A 18 3.91 0.35 0.20
CA CYS A 18 3.92 1.81 0.24
C CYS A 18 5.20 2.47 -0.28
N GLY A 19 6.32 1.74 -0.39
CA GLY A 19 7.57 2.26 -0.95
C GLY A 19 8.05 3.51 -0.21
N THR A 20 8.18 4.62 -0.93
CA THR A 20 8.58 5.92 -0.35
C THR A 20 7.44 6.66 0.36
N GLY A 21 6.22 6.11 0.38
CA GLY A 21 5.08 6.69 1.09
C GLY A 21 4.27 7.73 0.31
N THR A 22 4.48 7.89 -1.00
CA THR A 22 3.78 8.92 -1.81
C THR A 22 2.26 8.80 -1.73
N THR A 23 1.70 7.59 -1.80
CA THR A 23 0.26 7.34 -1.63
C THR A 23 -0.25 7.81 -0.26
N LEU A 24 0.56 7.66 0.79
CA LEU A 24 0.21 8.02 2.16
C LEU A 24 0.21 9.54 2.31
N LEU A 25 1.23 10.22 1.76
CA LEU A 25 1.28 11.68 1.71
C LEU A 25 0.07 12.27 0.95
N GLU A 26 -0.30 11.67 -0.19
CA GLU A 26 -1.50 12.08 -0.94
C GLU A 26 -2.76 11.93 -0.08
N ALA A 27 -2.91 10.80 0.61
CA ALA A 27 -4.07 10.54 1.46
C ALA A 27 -4.19 11.56 2.60
N GLU A 28 -3.11 11.77 3.35
CA GLU A 28 -3.10 12.70 4.48
C GLU A 28 -3.35 14.15 4.03
N SER A 29 -2.84 14.54 2.85
CA SER A 29 -3.12 15.88 2.27
C SER A 29 -4.59 16.12 1.96
N MET A 30 -5.39 15.04 1.88
CA MET A 30 -6.84 15.07 1.65
C MET A 30 -7.64 14.81 2.95
N GLY A 31 -6.98 14.77 4.11
CA GLY A 31 -7.64 14.44 5.39
C GLY A 31 -8.04 12.97 5.52
N ILE A 32 -7.50 12.09 4.68
CA ILE A 32 -7.67 10.64 4.75
C ILE A 32 -6.47 10.07 5.51
N HIS A 33 -6.71 9.35 6.60
CA HIS A 33 -5.63 8.73 7.35
C HIS A 33 -5.02 7.57 6.58
N ALA A 34 -3.74 7.28 6.80
CA ALA A 34 -3.07 6.22 6.07
C ALA A 34 -2.36 5.18 6.94
N ILE A 35 -2.35 3.94 6.43
CA ILE A 35 -1.53 2.84 6.92
C ILE A 35 -0.66 2.34 5.77
N GLY A 36 0.65 2.39 5.93
CA GLY A 36 1.61 1.90 4.94
C GLY A 36 2.33 0.64 5.41
N LEU A 37 2.54 -0.31 4.49
CA LEU A 37 3.42 -1.45 4.71
C LEU A 37 4.49 -1.53 3.63
N ASP A 38 5.71 -1.80 4.06
CA ASP A 38 6.78 -2.23 3.17
C ASP A 38 7.72 -3.18 3.91
N PHE A 39 8.18 -4.23 3.22
CA PHE A 39 9.09 -5.21 3.81
C PHE A 39 10.56 -4.73 3.75
N ASP A 40 10.88 -3.82 2.84
CA ASP A 40 12.22 -3.26 2.72
C ASP A 40 12.46 -2.22 3.82
N GLU A 41 13.41 -2.51 4.71
CA GLU A 41 13.87 -1.61 5.78
C GLU A 41 14.18 -0.19 5.28
N LYS A 42 14.74 -0.07 4.07
CA LYS A 42 15.05 1.22 3.48
C LYS A 42 13.78 2.00 3.15
N MET A 43 12.78 1.33 2.57
CA MET A 43 11.51 1.96 2.18
C MET A 43 10.70 2.33 3.42
N PHE A 44 10.66 1.44 4.42
CA PHE A 44 10.09 1.74 5.74
C PHE A 44 10.64 3.05 6.34
N LYS A 45 11.97 3.21 6.35
CA LYS A 45 12.62 4.42 6.88
C LYS A 45 12.30 5.66 6.04
N ILE A 46 12.44 5.59 4.73
CA ILE A 46 12.17 6.71 3.82
C ILE A 46 10.71 7.16 3.92
N SER A 47 9.77 6.22 3.94
CA SER A 47 8.33 6.52 4.06
C SER A 47 8.03 7.25 5.37
N LYS A 48 8.62 6.79 6.48
CA LYS A 48 8.49 7.45 7.78
C LYS A 48 9.09 8.86 7.78
N GLU A 49 10.31 9.03 7.28
CA GLU A 49 10.98 10.34 7.17
C GLU A 49 10.17 11.32 6.31
N ASN A 50 9.58 10.85 5.21
CA ASN A 50 8.73 11.67 4.35
C ASN A 50 7.45 12.13 5.05
N LEU A 51 6.79 11.25 5.82
CA LEU A 51 5.61 11.62 6.61
C LEU A 51 5.96 12.64 7.69
N ASP A 52 7.02 12.38 8.46
CA ASP A 52 7.51 13.26 9.52
C ASP A 52 7.85 14.67 8.97
N ALA A 53 8.55 14.73 7.82
CA ALA A 53 8.92 15.99 7.16
C ALA A 53 7.71 16.80 6.66
N ASN A 54 6.57 16.16 6.44
CA ASN A 54 5.31 16.82 6.05
C ASN A 54 4.34 17.02 7.23
N GLY A 55 4.73 16.64 8.45
CA GLY A 55 3.90 16.78 9.65
C GLY A 55 2.71 15.81 9.72
N TYR A 56 2.78 14.70 9.01
CA TYR A 56 1.73 13.67 8.98
C TYR A 56 2.05 12.50 9.91
N ASN A 57 1.02 11.93 10.54
CA ASN A 57 1.15 10.91 11.58
C ASN A 57 0.61 9.53 11.13
N SER A 58 0.72 9.20 9.84
CA SER A 58 0.29 7.90 9.32
C SER A 58 1.04 6.73 9.97
N LYS A 59 0.38 5.58 10.09
CA LYS A 59 0.99 4.36 10.64
C LYS A 59 1.85 3.69 9.57
N ILE A 60 3.14 3.50 9.82
CA ILE A 60 4.04 2.71 8.97
C ILE A 60 4.42 1.41 9.67
N ILE A 61 4.26 0.28 8.98
CA ILE A 61 4.61 -1.06 9.46
C ILE A 61 5.69 -1.64 8.57
N LYS A 62 6.80 -2.08 9.18
CA LYS A 62 7.79 -2.89 8.48
C LYS A 62 7.27 -4.33 8.37
N GLY A 63 6.89 -4.75 7.17
CA GLY A 63 6.32 -6.08 6.93
C GLY A 63 5.70 -6.20 5.54
N ASP A 64 5.26 -7.40 5.20
CA ASP A 64 4.57 -7.66 3.94
C ASP A 64 3.03 -7.63 4.08
N PHE A 65 2.35 -7.73 2.95
CA PHE A 65 0.89 -7.66 2.85
C PHE A 65 0.15 -8.77 3.62
N SER A 66 0.81 -9.86 4.07
CA SER A 66 0.15 -10.89 4.89
C SER A 66 -0.41 -10.34 6.20
N GLN A 67 0.15 -9.23 6.69
CA GLN A 67 -0.33 -8.53 7.88
C GLN A 67 -1.74 -7.95 7.71
N LEU A 68 -2.21 -7.71 6.48
CA LEU A 68 -3.58 -7.20 6.22
C LEU A 68 -4.66 -8.04 6.92
N THR A 69 -4.44 -9.36 7.02
CA THR A 69 -5.38 -10.29 7.69
C THR A 69 -5.59 -9.99 9.17
N ARG A 70 -4.62 -9.35 9.83
CA ARG A 70 -4.64 -9.02 11.26
C ARG A 70 -5.21 -7.64 11.57
N MET A 71 -5.34 -6.80 10.56
CA MET A 71 -5.74 -5.38 10.69
C MET A 71 -6.91 -5.02 9.77
N ILE A 72 -7.74 -6.01 9.41
CA ILE A 72 -8.89 -5.82 8.51
C ILE A 72 -9.86 -4.74 8.98
N ASP A 73 -9.94 -4.51 10.29
CA ASP A 73 -10.82 -3.51 10.89
C ASP A 73 -10.14 -2.16 11.13
N GLU A 74 -8.86 -2.01 10.78
CA GLU A 74 -8.10 -0.75 10.94
C GLU A 74 -8.17 0.16 9.71
N PHE A 75 -8.69 -0.31 8.57
CA PHE A 75 -8.76 0.48 7.33
C PHE A 75 -10.07 0.27 6.56
N ASP A 76 -10.48 1.27 5.79
CA ASP A 76 -11.73 1.27 5.01
C ASP A 76 -11.52 0.88 3.53
N GLY A 77 -10.31 1.12 3.01
CA GLY A 77 -9.96 0.83 1.64
C GLY A 77 -8.49 0.51 1.44
N ILE A 78 -8.17 -0.16 0.34
CA ILE A 78 -6.79 -0.45 -0.07
C ILE A 78 -6.48 0.31 -1.37
N VAL A 79 -5.43 1.12 -1.33
CA VAL A 79 -4.84 1.77 -2.52
C VAL A 79 -3.40 1.32 -2.63
N THR A 80 -3.01 0.74 -3.76
CA THR A 80 -1.61 0.33 -3.92
C THR A 80 -1.17 0.27 -5.37
N ASP A 81 0.11 0.51 -5.60
CA ASP A 81 0.78 0.16 -6.84
C ASP A 81 1.51 -1.17 -6.65
N LEU A 82 1.14 -2.19 -7.41
CA LEU A 82 1.79 -3.49 -7.23
C LEU A 82 3.26 -3.41 -7.61
N PRO A 83 4.17 -4.02 -6.84
CA PRO A 83 5.59 -4.02 -7.17
C PRO A 83 5.82 -4.78 -8.49
N TYR A 84 6.24 -4.07 -9.54
CA TYR A 84 6.59 -4.69 -10.83
C TYR A 84 8.10 -4.94 -10.94
N GLY A 85 8.47 -6.21 -11.14
CA GLY A 85 9.79 -6.58 -11.67
C GLY A 85 11.01 -6.11 -10.86
N THR A 86 12.13 -5.88 -11.57
CA THR A 86 13.51 -5.78 -11.06
C THR A 86 13.80 -4.68 -10.03
N ALA A 87 12.89 -3.72 -9.83
CA ALA A 87 12.99 -2.69 -8.80
C ALA A 87 12.49 -3.16 -7.42
N SER A 88 11.68 -4.23 -7.39
CA SER A 88 11.28 -4.87 -6.14
C SER A 88 12.38 -5.83 -5.68
N LYS A 89 12.78 -5.74 -4.40
CA LYS A 89 13.71 -6.71 -3.79
C LYS A 89 13.08 -8.07 -3.52
N SER A 90 11.86 -8.31 -4.01
CA SER A 90 11.19 -9.59 -3.83
C SER A 90 11.88 -10.64 -4.70
N SER A 91 12.32 -11.73 -4.08
CA SER A 91 12.81 -12.92 -4.79
C SER A 91 11.69 -13.69 -5.48
N GLU A 92 10.42 -13.33 -5.21
CA GLU A 92 9.26 -14.00 -5.77
C GLU A 92 8.90 -13.50 -7.18
N ASN A 93 8.33 -14.38 -7.98
CA ASN A 93 7.79 -14.01 -9.28
C ASN A 93 6.64 -12.99 -9.09
N PRO A 94 6.61 -11.85 -9.82
CA PRO A 94 5.55 -10.85 -9.70
C PRO A 94 4.13 -11.39 -9.88
N GLU A 95 3.93 -12.41 -10.73
CA GLU A 95 2.64 -13.05 -10.94
C GLU A 95 2.18 -13.83 -9.70
N GLU A 96 3.09 -14.60 -9.08
CA GLU A 96 2.80 -15.36 -7.86
C GLU A 96 2.55 -14.44 -6.67
N LEU A 97 3.32 -13.36 -6.55
CA LEU A 97 3.10 -12.32 -5.56
C LEU A 97 1.70 -11.71 -5.72
N MET A 98 1.30 -11.37 -6.94
CA MET A 98 -0.02 -10.83 -7.23
C MET A 98 -1.13 -11.84 -6.89
N LYS A 99 -0.96 -13.13 -7.22
CA LYS A 99 -1.93 -14.18 -6.85
C LYS A 99 -2.10 -14.28 -5.33
N LYS A 100 -0.99 -14.31 -4.58
CA LYS A 100 -1.01 -14.35 -3.11
C LYS A 100 -1.66 -13.10 -2.52
N PHE A 101 -1.32 -11.93 -3.06
CA PHE A 101 -1.90 -10.67 -2.61
C PHE A 101 -3.42 -10.65 -2.82
N VAL A 102 -3.89 -10.96 -4.02
CA VAL A 102 -5.32 -11.03 -4.33
C VAL A 102 -6.05 -12.04 -3.44
N ALA A 103 -5.43 -13.19 -3.13
CA ALA A 103 -5.99 -14.17 -2.22
C ALA A 103 -6.09 -13.69 -0.76
N THR A 104 -5.30 -12.68 -0.39
CA THR A 104 -5.25 -12.09 0.96
C THR A 104 -6.20 -10.90 1.10
N LEU A 105 -6.76 -10.39 0.00
CA LEU A 105 -7.59 -9.19 0.03
C LEU A 105 -8.86 -9.41 0.89
N PRO A 106 -9.15 -8.49 1.81
CA PRO A 106 -10.35 -8.56 2.63
C PRO A 106 -11.63 -8.40 1.80
N LYS A 107 -12.67 -9.15 2.15
CA LYS A 107 -13.99 -8.99 1.53
C LYS A 107 -14.60 -7.65 1.97
N ARG A 108 -15.34 -7.00 1.06
CA ARG A 108 -16.14 -5.77 1.31
C ARG A 108 -15.34 -4.49 1.61
N LYS A 109 -14.04 -4.43 1.32
CA LYS A 109 -13.27 -3.17 1.35
C LYS A 109 -13.27 -2.52 -0.03
N LYS A 110 -13.19 -1.19 -0.07
CA LYS A 110 -12.96 -0.46 -1.33
C LYS A 110 -11.53 -0.76 -1.81
N LEU A 111 -11.30 -0.82 -3.12
CA LEU A 111 -10.02 -1.23 -3.68
C LEU A 111 -9.69 -0.41 -4.93
N ALA A 112 -8.49 0.15 -4.97
CA ALA A 112 -7.89 0.71 -6.17
C ALA A 112 -6.46 0.20 -6.31
N ILE A 113 -6.21 -0.61 -7.32
CA ILE A 113 -4.88 -1.19 -7.58
C ILE A 113 -4.40 -0.68 -8.93
N MET A 114 -3.20 -0.12 -8.97
CA MET A 114 -2.48 0.07 -10.22
C MET A 114 -1.76 -1.24 -10.56
N CYS A 115 -1.91 -1.67 -11.82
CA CYS A 115 -1.25 -2.84 -12.41
C CYS A 115 -0.68 -2.48 -13.79
N LYS A 116 0.61 -2.71 -14.05
CA LYS A 116 1.21 -2.57 -15.37
C LYS A 116 0.66 -3.64 -16.32
N LYS A 117 0.06 -3.21 -17.41
CA LYS A 117 -0.45 -4.10 -18.48
C LYS A 117 0.74 -4.85 -19.12
N GLY A 118 0.70 -6.18 -19.09
CA GLY A 118 1.68 -7.01 -19.80
C GLY A 118 2.60 -7.90 -18.96
N LEU A 119 2.21 -8.33 -17.75
CA LEU A 119 2.94 -9.36 -16.98
C LEU A 119 2.94 -10.77 -17.63
N LYS A 120 2.65 -10.89 -18.92
CA LYS A 120 2.78 -12.15 -19.65
C LYS A 120 4.26 -12.39 -19.95
N LYS A 121 4.79 -13.52 -19.47
CA LYS A 121 6.05 -14.08 -19.96
C LYS A 121 5.95 -14.28 -21.47
N ASN A 122 7.00 -13.87 -22.19
CA ASN A 122 7.39 -14.57 -23.41
C ASN A 122 7.95 -15.94 -23.01
#